data_AF-A0A1T5B5G3-F1
#
_entry.id   AF-A0A1T5B5G3-F1
#
_cell.length_a   1.000
_cell.length_b   1.000
_cell.length_c   1.000
_cell.angle_alpha   90.00
_cell.angle_beta   90.00
_cell.angle_gamma   90.00
#
_symmetry.space_group_name_H-M   'P 1'
#
loop_
_entity.id
_entity.type
_entity.pdbx_description
1 polymer ?
#
loop_
_entity_poly.entity_id
_entity_poly.type
_entity_poly.pdbx_seq_one_letter_code
_entity_poly.pdbx_strand_id
1 'polypeptide(L)'
;MTVTLVQTSDAIFYYPMLVETARTVRAFCARNGFAYEQYVGIKRGHMPWQATYNRVYILKEMLDRGMQGWVLYLDADAFIQDLDFDLGRYLAERSKVGAIFAGYSTCDTAYDINAGGFAINLSHPVGKSIILDWYRSVADVPSEIFEGAVHWEHDLANDQHLLWQILKRYVEELDLSGDIIFERANRSYVNNGPFIVQLLRSFYDSYAERLVALKKRVNEVLAKEEGLAEEEGAGIYMSTQHPKLVTASGRKTLQGIVSNAQHGGLMFGPYIHVPAGRYKARIFGEVRMAEGQTQLTVLSDVATDRGFKVPVSRYLVFDGPRRGIVSELRFELPEDVHDLEVRLTVGPEADVVLHAIQILPLLGDEALDPAPEPALGEVSPA
;
A
#
# COMPACT_ATOMS: atom_id res chain seq x y z
N MET A 1 -0.76 -26.70 7.76
CA MET A 1 0.12 -26.44 6.60
C MET A 1 0.69 -25.04 6.77
N THR A 2 1.99 -24.87 6.64
CA THR A 2 2.65 -23.56 6.74
C THR A 2 2.65 -22.87 5.38
N VAL A 3 2.39 -21.56 5.38
CA VAL A 3 2.45 -20.71 4.18
C VAL A 3 3.27 -19.47 4.53
N THR A 4 4.26 -19.16 3.70
CA THR A 4 5.09 -17.96 3.82
C THR A 4 4.99 -17.15 2.54
N LEU A 5 4.59 -15.89 2.64
CA LEU A 5 4.65 -14.96 1.52
C LEU A 5 6.00 -14.24 1.53
N VAL A 6 6.61 -14.09 0.36
CA VAL A 6 7.93 -13.49 0.21
C VAL A 6 7.88 -12.36 -0.79
N GLN A 7 8.44 -11.20 -0.43
CA GLN A 7 8.70 -10.12 -1.38
C GLN A 7 10.11 -9.60 -1.26
N THR A 8 10.67 -9.15 -2.38
CA THR A 8 12.02 -8.61 -2.42
C THR A 8 12.13 -7.41 -3.34
N SER A 9 13.07 -6.50 -3.05
CA SER A 9 13.45 -5.42 -3.95
C SER A 9 14.91 -5.03 -3.75
N ASP A 10 15.45 -4.25 -4.69
CA ASP A 10 16.62 -3.43 -4.41
C ASP A 10 16.26 -2.29 -3.43
N ALA A 11 17.25 -1.58 -2.91
CA ALA A 11 17.05 -0.53 -1.91
C ALA A 11 16.67 0.85 -2.50
N ILE A 12 16.66 1.00 -3.82
CA ILE A 12 16.61 2.30 -4.51
C ILE A 12 15.40 2.38 -5.44
N PHE A 13 15.38 1.59 -6.51
CA PHE A 13 14.44 1.70 -7.61
C PHE A 13 13.11 1.01 -7.30
N TYR A 14 13.11 -0.25 -6.88
CA TYR A 14 11.86 -0.99 -6.61
C TYR A 14 11.37 -0.87 -5.17
N TYR A 15 12.21 -0.37 -4.26
CA TYR A 15 11.84 -0.21 -2.85
C TYR A 15 10.54 0.61 -2.65
N PRO A 16 10.31 1.75 -3.33
CA PRO A 16 9.06 2.48 -3.18
C PRO A 16 7.82 1.69 -3.62
N MET A 17 7.94 0.81 -4.61
CA MET A 17 6.83 -0.08 -5.01
C MET A 17 6.60 -1.15 -3.95
N LEU A 18 7.68 -1.76 -3.45
CA LEU A 18 7.62 -2.77 -2.38
C LEU A 18 6.94 -2.22 -1.12
N VAL A 19 7.28 -0.99 -0.71
CA VAL A 19 6.67 -0.34 0.47
C VAL A 19 5.15 -0.27 0.33
N GLU A 20 4.64 -0.02 -0.87
CA GLU A 20 3.22 0.09 -1.12
C GLU A 20 2.56 -1.28 -1.27
N THR A 21 3.10 -2.18 -2.09
CA THR A 21 2.53 -3.52 -2.30
C THR A 21 2.54 -4.37 -1.04
N ALA A 22 3.57 -4.25 -0.20
CA ALA A 22 3.69 -4.99 1.05
C ALA A 22 2.53 -4.72 2.02
N ARG A 23 1.80 -3.59 1.87
CA ARG A 23 0.68 -3.26 2.76
C ARG A 23 -0.45 -4.30 2.65
N THR A 24 -0.88 -4.63 1.43
CA THR A 24 -1.93 -5.65 1.25
C THR A 24 -1.42 -7.06 1.56
N VAL A 25 -0.15 -7.34 1.26
CA VAL A 25 0.46 -8.63 1.60
C VAL A 25 0.51 -8.85 3.10
N ARG A 26 0.92 -7.84 3.88
CA ARG A 26 0.93 -7.92 5.36
C ARG A 26 -0.47 -8.03 5.93
N ALA A 27 -1.43 -7.24 5.43
CA ALA A 27 -2.83 -7.32 5.86
C ALA A 27 -3.38 -8.74 5.63
N PHE A 28 -3.17 -9.29 4.43
CA PHE A 28 -3.56 -10.64 4.08
C PHE A 28 -2.90 -11.70 4.98
N CYS A 29 -1.59 -11.60 5.22
CA CYS A 29 -0.87 -12.55 6.07
C CYS A 29 -1.36 -12.49 7.53
N ALA A 30 -1.53 -11.28 8.07
CA ALA A 30 -2.03 -11.08 9.43
C ALA A 30 -3.42 -11.69 9.62
N ARG A 31 -4.32 -11.48 8.64
CA ARG A 31 -5.68 -12.02 8.64
C ARG A 31 -5.72 -13.55 8.63
N ASN A 32 -4.83 -14.17 7.86
CA ASN A 32 -4.86 -15.62 7.62
C ASN A 32 -3.87 -16.41 8.49
N GLY A 33 -3.11 -15.75 9.36
CA GLY A 33 -2.09 -16.39 10.18
C GLY A 33 -0.91 -16.94 9.38
N PHE A 34 -0.61 -16.32 8.23
CA PHE A 34 0.55 -16.68 7.40
C PHE A 34 1.79 -15.88 7.79
N ALA A 35 2.97 -16.44 7.49
CA ALA A 35 4.22 -15.72 7.66
C ALA A 35 4.47 -14.78 6.47
N TYR A 36 5.12 -13.65 6.73
CA TYR A 36 5.59 -12.72 5.69
C TYR A 36 7.08 -12.47 5.89
N GLU A 37 7.90 -12.78 4.89
CA GLU A 37 9.32 -12.42 4.84
C GLU A 37 9.55 -11.38 3.73
N GLN A 38 10.21 -10.28 4.09
CA GLN A 38 10.57 -9.21 3.16
C GLN A 38 12.09 -9.01 3.17
N TYR A 39 12.69 -8.84 2.00
CA TYR A 39 14.11 -8.49 1.86
C TYR A 39 14.30 -7.24 1.00
N VAL A 40 15.10 -6.30 1.50
CA VAL A 40 15.49 -5.07 0.79
C VAL A 40 17.00 -5.04 0.66
N GLY A 41 17.49 -5.05 -0.57
CA GLY A 41 18.92 -5.06 -0.87
C GLY A 41 19.25 -5.98 -2.02
N ILE A 42 20.52 -6.34 -2.14
CA ILE A 42 21.03 -7.19 -3.21
C ILE A 42 21.80 -8.34 -2.55
N LYS A 43 21.40 -9.58 -2.83
CA LYS A 43 22.08 -10.79 -2.31
C LYS A 43 23.38 -11.07 -3.04
N ARG A 44 23.46 -10.73 -4.34
CA ARG A 44 24.65 -10.87 -5.18
C ARG A 44 24.73 -9.76 -6.22
N GLY A 45 25.91 -9.19 -6.40
CA GLY A 45 26.16 -8.06 -7.30
C GLY A 45 25.95 -6.69 -6.64
N HIS A 46 25.92 -5.63 -7.43
CA HIS A 46 25.81 -4.23 -6.98
C HIS A 46 24.85 -3.36 -7.80
N MET A 47 24.31 -3.86 -8.91
CA MET A 47 23.34 -3.14 -9.74
C MET A 47 21.91 -3.41 -9.25
N PRO A 48 21.03 -2.40 -9.16
CA PRO A 48 19.66 -2.57 -8.66
C PRO A 48 18.84 -3.68 -9.33
N TRP A 49 18.99 -3.85 -10.64
CA TRP A 49 18.26 -4.90 -11.37
C TRP A 49 18.67 -6.32 -10.94
N GLN A 50 19.86 -6.50 -10.34
CA GLN A 50 20.32 -7.79 -9.82
C GLN A 50 19.54 -8.24 -8.58
N ALA A 51 18.75 -7.37 -7.96
CA ALA A 51 17.79 -7.77 -6.95
C ALA A 51 16.77 -8.81 -7.45
N THR A 52 16.57 -8.96 -8.76
CA THR A 52 15.72 -10.03 -9.31
C THR A 52 16.19 -11.43 -8.89
N TYR A 53 17.49 -11.64 -8.67
CA TYR A 53 18.04 -12.92 -8.22
C TYR A 53 17.86 -13.17 -6.72
N ASN A 54 17.44 -12.17 -5.93
CA ASN A 54 17.23 -12.33 -4.48
C ASN A 54 16.30 -13.50 -4.16
N ARG A 55 15.25 -13.70 -4.98
CA ARG A 55 14.27 -14.78 -4.82
C ARG A 55 14.94 -16.16 -4.81
N VAL A 56 15.96 -16.36 -5.63
CA VAL A 56 16.68 -17.63 -5.75
C VAL A 56 17.48 -17.92 -4.49
N TYR A 57 18.21 -16.91 -3.98
CA TYR A 57 18.98 -17.01 -2.75
C TYR A 57 18.09 -17.23 -1.52
N ILE A 58 16.99 -16.48 -1.42
CA ILE A 58 16.07 -16.58 -0.28
C ILE A 58 15.39 -17.95 -0.24
N LEU A 59 14.94 -18.47 -1.38
CA LEU A 59 14.36 -19.83 -1.44
C LEU A 59 15.38 -20.89 -1.03
N LYS A 60 16.64 -20.75 -1.43
CA LYS A 60 17.73 -21.63 -0.98
C LYS A 60 17.98 -21.53 0.52
N GLU A 61 18.04 -20.31 1.07
CA GLU A 61 18.18 -20.07 2.51
C GLU A 61 17.01 -20.65 3.31
N MET A 62 15.78 -20.58 2.78
CA MET A 62 14.61 -21.23 3.39
C MET A 62 14.76 -22.76 3.43
N LEU A 63 15.23 -23.38 2.33
CA LEU A 63 15.52 -24.81 2.31
C LEU A 63 16.62 -25.19 3.32
N ASP A 64 17.69 -24.39 3.41
CA ASP A 64 18.80 -24.65 4.32
C ASP A 64 18.41 -24.51 5.80
N ARG A 65 17.44 -23.63 6.11
CA ARG A 65 16.79 -23.52 7.43
C ARG A 65 15.85 -24.70 7.74
N GLY A 66 15.65 -25.63 6.81
CA GLY A 66 14.74 -26.76 6.96
C GLY A 66 13.26 -26.36 6.92
N MET A 67 12.92 -25.23 6.30
CA MET A 67 11.53 -24.79 6.17
C MET A 67 10.71 -25.80 5.36
N GLN A 68 9.44 -25.93 5.73
CA GLN A 68 8.47 -26.81 5.09
C GLN A 68 7.20 -26.02 4.72
N GLY A 69 6.34 -26.64 3.91
CA GLY A 69 5.09 -26.03 3.42
C GLY A 69 5.29 -25.17 2.19
N TRP A 70 4.39 -24.22 1.98
CA TRP A 70 4.36 -23.41 0.76
C TRP A 70 5.06 -22.07 0.95
N VAL A 71 5.81 -21.67 -0.07
CA VAL A 71 6.30 -20.31 -0.26
C VAL A 71 5.58 -19.71 -1.45
N LEU A 72 4.93 -18.57 -1.25
CA LEU A 72 4.31 -17.76 -2.30
C LEU A 72 5.18 -16.51 -2.50
N TYR A 73 5.93 -16.47 -3.59
CA TYR A 73 6.78 -15.34 -3.92
C TYR A 73 5.99 -14.31 -4.74
N LEU A 74 6.23 -13.01 -4.47
CA LEU A 74 5.71 -11.88 -5.23
C LEU A 74 6.82 -10.86 -5.50
N ASP A 75 6.83 -10.27 -6.70
CA ASP A 75 7.68 -9.13 -7.01
C ASP A 75 7.28 -7.88 -6.22
N ALA A 76 8.18 -6.89 -6.16
CA ALA A 76 7.95 -5.60 -5.52
C ALA A 76 6.75 -4.82 -6.10
N ASP A 77 6.36 -5.12 -7.33
CA ASP A 77 5.24 -4.49 -8.07
C ASP A 77 4.00 -5.41 -8.17
N ALA A 78 3.99 -6.51 -7.41
CA ALA A 78 2.87 -7.41 -7.24
C ALA A 78 2.26 -7.30 -5.84
N PHE A 79 0.93 -7.32 -5.74
CA PHE A 79 0.19 -7.15 -4.48
C PHE A 79 -1.03 -8.09 -4.41
N ILE A 80 -1.51 -8.35 -3.19
CA ILE A 80 -2.78 -9.07 -2.97
C ILE A 80 -3.93 -8.13 -3.28
N GLN A 81 -4.79 -8.50 -4.23
CA GLN A 81 -5.99 -7.75 -4.60
C GLN A 81 -7.24 -8.26 -3.88
N ASP A 82 -7.35 -9.58 -3.68
CA ASP A 82 -8.47 -10.21 -2.99
C ASP A 82 -8.01 -10.68 -1.60
N LEU A 83 -8.37 -9.92 -0.56
CA LEU A 83 -7.98 -10.22 0.82
C LEU A 83 -8.83 -11.34 1.45
N ASP A 84 -9.93 -11.74 0.80
CA ASP A 84 -10.85 -12.80 1.25
C ASP A 84 -10.50 -14.17 0.65
N PHE A 85 -9.56 -14.21 -0.29
CA PHE A 85 -9.17 -15.45 -0.96
C PHE A 85 -8.64 -16.50 0.02
N ASP A 86 -9.26 -17.69 0.05
CA ASP A 86 -8.84 -18.83 0.87
C ASP A 86 -7.61 -19.53 0.27
N LEU A 87 -6.45 -18.86 0.38
CA LEU A 87 -5.17 -19.39 -0.08
C LEU A 87 -4.81 -20.70 0.63
N GLY A 88 -5.18 -20.84 1.90
CA GLY A 88 -4.89 -22.03 2.70
C GLY A 88 -5.55 -23.27 2.10
N ARG A 89 -6.85 -23.21 1.79
CA ARG A 89 -7.54 -24.29 1.11
C ARG A 89 -7.02 -24.51 -0.31
N TYR A 90 -6.83 -23.44 -1.08
CA TYR A 90 -6.32 -23.51 -2.45
C TYR A 90 -5.01 -24.30 -2.52
N LEU A 91 -4.05 -24.01 -1.62
CA LEU A 91 -2.77 -24.71 -1.56
C LEU A 91 -2.88 -26.13 -0.97
N ALA A 92 -3.80 -26.37 -0.02
CA ALA A 92 -4.00 -27.70 0.57
C ALA A 92 -4.53 -28.70 -0.46
N GLU A 93 -5.47 -28.29 -1.30
CA GLU A 93 -6.00 -29.07 -2.42
C GLU A 93 -4.91 -29.42 -3.46
N ARG A 94 -3.82 -28.66 -3.49
CA ARG A 94 -2.67 -28.81 -4.39
C ARG A 94 -1.43 -29.37 -3.69
N SER A 95 -1.56 -29.90 -2.48
CA SER A 95 -0.43 -30.41 -1.67
C SER A 95 0.41 -31.51 -2.32
N LYS A 96 -0.12 -32.17 -3.37
CA LYS A 96 0.58 -33.21 -4.14
C LYS A 96 1.50 -32.68 -5.24
N VAL A 97 1.48 -31.37 -5.54
CA VAL A 97 2.37 -30.78 -6.54
C VAL A 97 3.51 -30.02 -5.88
N GLY A 98 4.62 -29.90 -6.62
CA GLY A 98 5.83 -29.23 -6.18
C GLY A 98 5.83 -27.73 -6.41
N ALA A 99 5.12 -27.24 -7.43
CA ALA A 99 5.06 -25.83 -7.74
C ALA A 99 3.81 -25.45 -8.55
N ILE A 100 3.47 -24.16 -8.50
CA ILE A 100 2.40 -23.52 -9.26
C ILE A 100 2.98 -22.25 -9.88
N PHE A 101 2.90 -22.14 -11.20
CA PHE A 101 3.36 -20.97 -11.97
C PHE A 101 2.23 -20.41 -12.83
N ALA A 102 2.34 -19.13 -13.17
CA ALA A 102 1.44 -18.49 -14.12
C ALA A 102 2.12 -18.39 -15.49
N GLY A 103 1.47 -18.94 -16.52
CA GLY A 103 1.90 -18.79 -17.91
C GLY A 103 1.65 -17.37 -18.44
N TYR A 104 2.24 -17.03 -19.59
CA TYR A 104 1.84 -15.85 -20.37
C TYR A 104 0.49 -16.07 -21.05
N SER A 105 -0.30 -15.00 -21.24
CA SER A 105 -1.64 -15.08 -21.86
C SER A 105 -1.61 -15.47 -23.34
N THR A 106 -0.45 -15.43 -23.98
CA THR A 106 -0.29 -15.51 -25.44
C THR A 106 0.41 -16.78 -25.94
N CYS A 107 0.88 -17.66 -25.07
CA CYS A 107 1.68 -18.82 -25.47
C CYS A 107 0.98 -20.15 -25.13
N ASP A 108 1.04 -21.09 -26.07
CA ASP A 108 0.51 -22.45 -25.92
C ASP A 108 1.48 -23.37 -25.14
N THR A 109 2.69 -22.90 -24.87
CA THR A 109 3.71 -23.65 -24.13
C THR A 109 3.53 -23.48 -22.63
N ALA A 110 3.21 -24.58 -21.93
CA ALA A 110 2.83 -24.56 -20.52
C ALA A 110 3.89 -23.90 -19.60
N TYR A 111 5.17 -24.09 -19.91
CA TYR A 111 6.28 -23.58 -19.10
C TYR A 111 6.79 -22.18 -19.49
N ASP A 112 6.09 -21.48 -20.42
CA ASP A 112 6.36 -20.07 -20.68
C ASP A 112 5.67 -19.18 -19.64
N ILE A 113 6.41 -18.85 -18.57
CA ILE A 113 5.88 -18.30 -17.33
C ILE A 113 6.31 -16.86 -17.06
N ASN A 114 5.51 -16.16 -16.26
CA ASN A 114 5.92 -14.92 -15.59
C ASN A 114 6.39 -15.25 -14.16
N ALA A 115 7.67 -15.01 -13.87
CA ALA A 115 8.28 -15.31 -12.57
C ALA A 115 8.02 -14.26 -11.49
N GLY A 116 7.24 -13.21 -11.78
CA GLY A 116 6.87 -12.14 -10.84
C GLY A 116 5.88 -12.56 -9.75
N GLY A 117 5.31 -13.75 -9.87
CA GLY A 117 4.54 -14.41 -8.81
C GLY A 117 4.47 -15.92 -9.06
N PHE A 118 4.69 -16.72 -8.01
CA PHE A 118 4.61 -18.18 -8.08
C PHE A 118 4.52 -18.81 -6.69
N ALA A 119 4.07 -20.05 -6.60
CA ALA A 119 4.08 -20.84 -5.36
C ALA A 119 4.98 -22.08 -5.50
N ILE A 120 5.84 -22.33 -4.51
CA ILE A 120 6.68 -23.54 -4.44
C ILE A 120 6.45 -24.26 -3.11
N ASN A 121 6.27 -25.57 -3.18
CA ASN A 121 6.07 -26.44 -2.02
C ASN A 121 7.42 -27.00 -1.54
N LEU A 122 7.95 -26.44 -0.44
CA LEU A 122 9.18 -26.89 0.20
C LEU A 122 9.05 -28.25 0.87
N SER A 123 7.85 -28.81 1.00
CA SER A 123 7.67 -30.20 1.45
C SER A 123 7.76 -31.21 0.30
N HIS A 124 7.68 -30.75 -0.96
CA HIS A 124 7.66 -31.64 -2.13
C HIS A 124 9.06 -31.79 -2.76
N PRO A 125 9.49 -33.01 -3.13
CA PRO A 125 10.81 -33.22 -3.75
C PRO A 125 11.04 -32.36 -5.00
N VAL A 126 10.05 -32.27 -5.90
CA VAL A 126 10.15 -31.45 -7.13
C VAL A 126 10.33 -29.97 -6.80
N GLY A 127 9.60 -29.42 -5.81
CA GLY A 127 9.74 -28.02 -5.40
C GLY A 127 11.15 -27.72 -4.88
N LYS A 128 11.72 -28.63 -4.08
CA LYS A 128 13.11 -28.53 -3.61
C LYS A 128 14.10 -28.57 -4.77
N SER A 129 13.94 -29.50 -5.70
CA SER A 129 14.85 -29.66 -6.84
C SER A 129 14.84 -28.44 -7.76
N ILE A 130 13.67 -27.84 -8.03
CA ILE A 130 13.57 -26.59 -8.81
C ILE A 130 14.42 -25.49 -8.17
N ILE A 131 14.29 -25.28 -6.85
CA ILE A 131 15.07 -24.26 -6.13
C ILE A 131 16.57 -24.54 -6.20
N LEU A 132 16.97 -25.80 -5.99
CA LEU A 132 18.39 -26.18 -6.01
C LEU A 132 19.02 -26.00 -7.39
N ASP A 133 18.31 -26.39 -8.45
CA ASP A 133 18.77 -26.22 -9.82
C ASP A 133 18.81 -24.74 -10.20
N TRP A 134 17.80 -23.95 -9.81
CA TRP A 134 17.78 -22.52 -10.07
C TRP A 134 18.90 -21.78 -9.34
N TYR A 135 19.15 -22.15 -8.09
CA TYR A 135 20.28 -21.65 -7.31
C TYR A 135 21.61 -21.97 -7.98
N ARG A 136 21.83 -23.21 -8.43
CA ARG A 136 23.06 -23.59 -9.15
C ARG A 136 23.24 -22.75 -10.41
N SER A 137 22.20 -22.59 -11.23
CA SER A 137 22.26 -21.80 -12.46
C SER A 137 22.69 -20.34 -12.21
N VAL A 138 22.36 -19.77 -11.05
CA VAL A 138 22.81 -18.43 -10.67
C VAL A 138 24.18 -18.46 -9.99
N ALA A 139 24.43 -19.42 -9.09
CA ALA A 139 25.64 -19.52 -8.28
C ALA A 139 26.89 -19.84 -9.12
N ASP A 140 26.73 -20.67 -10.16
CA ASP A 140 27.83 -21.12 -11.03
C ASP A 140 28.36 -20.02 -11.97
N VAL A 141 27.62 -18.91 -12.12
CA VAL A 141 28.12 -17.73 -12.84
C VAL A 141 29.31 -17.16 -12.07
N PRO A 142 30.50 -16.94 -12.69
CA PRO A 142 31.63 -16.31 -12.02
C PRO A 142 31.31 -14.91 -11.48
N SER A 143 31.87 -14.56 -10.32
CA SER A 143 31.60 -13.27 -9.68
C SER A 143 32.04 -12.08 -10.53
N GLU A 144 33.11 -12.22 -11.31
CA GLU A 144 33.61 -11.16 -12.20
C GLU A 144 32.62 -10.84 -13.31
N ILE A 145 31.94 -11.87 -13.85
CA ILE A 145 30.87 -11.67 -14.84
C ILE A 145 29.67 -11.03 -14.17
N PHE A 146 29.32 -11.48 -12.96
CA PHE A 146 28.17 -10.97 -12.25
C PHE A 146 28.35 -9.50 -11.84
N GLU A 147 29.52 -9.13 -11.33
CA GLU A 147 29.87 -7.76 -10.99
C GLU A 147 30.09 -6.90 -12.24
N GLY A 148 30.61 -7.46 -13.33
CA GLY A 148 30.79 -6.72 -14.58
C GLY A 148 29.50 -6.45 -15.36
N ALA A 149 28.38 -7.08 -14.98
CA ALA A 149 27.10 -6.94 -15.68
C ALA A 149 26.44 -5.60 -15.37
N VAL A 150 26.27 -4.77 -16.41
CA VAL A 150 25.66 -3.44 -16.32
C VAL A 150 24.26 -3.45 -16.94
N HIS A 151 24.05 -4.20 -18.00
CA HIS A 151 22.82 -4.27 -18.78
C HIS A 151 22.02 -5.52 -18.44
N TRP A 152 20.80 -5.29 -17.95
CA TRP A 152 19.84 -6.35 -17.69
C TRP A 152 19.52 -7.14 -18.98
N GLU A 153 19.44 -8.46 -18.87
CA GLU A 153 19.18 -9.43 -19.96
C GLU A 153 20.27 -9.59 -21.04
N HIS A 154 21.13 -8.59 -21.22
CA HIS A 154 22.22 -8.66 -22.19
C HIS A 154 23.49 -9.29 -21.61
N ASP A 155 23.90 -8.85 -20.41
CA ASP A 155 25.15 -9.29 -19.80
C ASP A 155 24.97 -10.61 -19.02
N LEU A 156 23.76 -10.87 -18.54
CA LEU A 156 23.36 -12.08 -17.81
C LEU A 156 21.97 -12.53 -18.25
N ALA A 157 21.78 -13.85 -18.32
CA ALA A 157 20.45 -14.42 -18.43
C ALA A 157 19.62 -14.02 -17.20
N ASN A 158 18.43 -13.43 -17.44
CA ASN A 158 17.52 -13.08 -16.35
C ASN A 158 17.06 -14.36 -15.61
N ASP A 159 16.65 -14.20 -14.35
CA ASP A 159 16.27 -15.33 -13.49
C ASP A 159 15.06 -16.09 -14.04
N GLN A 160 14.13 -15.41 -14.72
CA GLN A 160 12.97 -16.03 -15.36
C GLN A 160 13.37 -16.96 -16.51
N HIS A 161 14.35 -16.58 -17.32
CA HIS A 161 14.85 -17.40 -18.43
C HIS A 161 15.56 -18.64 -17.88
N LEU A 162 16.35 -18.49 -16.83
CA LEU A 162 16.97 -19.62 -16.14
C LEU A 162 15.91 -20.57 -15.58
N LEU A 163 14.86 -20.03 -14.96
CA LEU A 163 13.74 -20.83 -14.47
C LEU A 163 12.98 -21.52 -15.62
N TRP A 164 12.74 -20.82 -16.72
CA TRP A 164 12.12 -21.38 -17.92
C TRP A 164 12.90 -22.59 -18.46
N GLN A 165 14.23 -22.51 -18.55
CA GLN A 165 15.07 -23.63 -18.99
C GLN A 165 14.91 -24.85 -18.06
N ILE A 166 14.86 -24.62 -16.75
CA ILE A 166 14.67 -25.68 -15.75
C ILE A 166 13.29 -26.31 -15.91
N LEU A 167 12.23 -25.50 -16.00
CA LEU A 167 10.86 -26.00 -16.14
C LEU A 167 10.66 -26.76 -17.45
N LYS A 168 11.24 -26.25 -18.56
CA LYS A 168 11.28 -26.96 -19.84
C LYS A 168 11.89 -28.34 -19.70
N ARG A 169 13.08 -28.45 -19.10
CA ARG A 169 13.74 -29.75 -18.83
C ARG A 169 12.84 -30.67 -17.99
N TYR A 170 12.24 -30.13 -16.93
CA TYR A 170 11.40 -30.93 -16.03
C TYR A 170 10.16 -31.49 -16.74
N VAL A 171 9.56 -30.70 -17.64
CA VAL A 171 8.38 -31.12 -18.40
C VAL A 171 8.77 -32.04 -19.56
N GLU A 172 9.73 -31.67 -20.38
CA GLU A 172 10.02 -32.36 -21.65
C GLU A 172 10.97 -33.55 -21.51
N GLU A 173 11.93 -33.48 -20.58
CA GLU A 173 12.96 -34.52 -20.44
C GLU A 173 12.71 -35.45 -19.24
N LEU A 174 12.17 -34.91 -18.14
CA LEU A 174 11.96 -35.66 -16.89
C LEU A 174 10.53 -36.13 -16.66
N ASP A 175 9.59 -35.75 -17.53
CA ASP A 175 8.16 -36.11 -17.44
C ASP A 175 7.48 -35.73 -16.10
N LEU A 176 7.88 -34.59 -15.52
CA LEU A 176 7.36 -34.09 -14.23
C LEU A 176 6.17 -33.12 -14.40
N SER A 177 5.47 -33.20 -15.53
CA SER A 177 4.32 -32.33 -15.82
C SER A 177 3.15 -32.53 -14.85
N GLY A 178 3.03 -33.70 -14.23
CA GLY A 178 2.03 -33.99 -13.19
C GLY A 178 2.35 -33.37 -11.82
N ASP A 179 3.60 -32.96 -11.58
CA ASP A 179 4.08 -32.40 -10.32
C ASP A 179 4.14 -30.87 -10.35
N ILE A 180 3.82 -30.23 -11.47
CA ILE A 180 3.89 -28.77 -11.66
C ILE A 180 2.59 -28.29 -12.29
N ILE A 181 1.96 -27.29 -11.67
CA ILE A 181 0.76 -26.66 -12.21
C ILE A 181 1.16 -25.40 -12.96
N PHE A 182 0.68 -25.28 -14.19
CA PHE A 182 0.79 -24.08 -15.00
C PHE A 182 -0.59 -23.46 -15.19
N GLU A 183 -0.87 -22.39 -14.43
CA GLU A 183 -2.12 -21.65 -14.54
C GLU A 183 -2.07 -20.67 -15.71
N ARG A 184 -3.22 -20.42 -16.33
CA ARG A 184 -3.32 -19.42 -17.41
C ARG A 184 -3.26 -18.02 -16.80
N ALA A 185 -2.51 -17.09 -17.40
CA ALA A 185 -2.33 -15.72 -16.92
C ALA A 185 -3.60 -15.09 -16.33
N ASN A 186 -4.69 -15.01 -17.13
CA ASN A 186 -5.93 -14.33 -16.73
C ASN A 186 -6.80 -15.08 -15.70
N ARG A 187 -6.37 -16.25 -15.24
CA ARG A 187 -7.07 -17.09 -14.26
C ARG A 187 -6.13 -17.62 -13.17
N SER A 188 -4.92 -17.10 -13.12
CA SER A 188 -3.90 -17.54 -12.19
C SER A 188 -4.11 -16.87 -10.84
N TYR A 189 -4.04 -17.67 -9.78
CA TYR A 189 -4.09 -17.17 -8.41
C TYR A 189 -2.69 -16.82 -7.91
N VAL A 190 -1.63 -17.37 -8.51
CA VAL A 190 -0.25 -17.11 -8.06
C VAL A 190 0.40 -15.89 -8.73
N ASN A 191 -0.18 -15.35 -9.79
CA ASN A 191 0.26 -14.13 -10.47
C ASN A 191 -0.78 -13.61 -11.50
N ASN A 192 -0.89 -12.29 -11.65
CA ASN A 192 -1.67 -11.60 -12.70
C ASN A 192 -3.11 -12.09 -12.94
N GLY A 193 -3.84 -12.42 -11.88
CA GLY A 193 -5.24 -12.83 -11.94
C GLY A 193 -6.09 -12.25 -10.82
N PRO A 194 -7.17 -12.94 -10.40
CA PRO A 194 -8.16 -12.37 -9.48
C PRO A 194 -7.63 -12.15 -8.05
N PHE A 195 -6.67 -12.97 -7.61
CA PHE A 195 -6.09 -12.90 -6.26
C PHE A 195 -4.86 -12.00 -6.21
N ILE A 196 -3.89 -12.19 -7.11
CA ILE A 196 -2.65 -11.41 -7.17
C ILE A 196 -2.62 -10.60 -8.46
N VAL A 197 -2.30 -9.32 -8.33
CA VAL A 197 -2.09 -8.42 -9.48
C VAL A 197 -0.67 -7.89 -9.47
N GLN A 198 -0.02 -7.96 -10.63
CA GLN A 198 1.26 -7.31 -10.90
C GLN A 198 1.05 -6.20 -11.93
N LEU A 199 1.48 -4.98 -11.62
CA LEU A 199 1.37 -3.87 -12.57
C LEU A 199 2.59 -3.85 -13.47
N LEU A 200 2.62 -4.52 -14.62
CA LEU A 200 3.83 -4.66 -15.47
C LEU A 200 4.35 -3.33 -16.02
N ARG A 201 5.67 -3.27 -16.31
CA ARG A 201 6.33 -2.07 -16.89
C ARG A 201 5.72 -1.67 -18.24
N SER A 202 5.33 -2.65 -19.05
CA SER A 202 4.77 -2.44 -20.40
C SER A 202 3.42 -1.72 -20.43
N PHE A 203 2.76 -1.55 -19.28
CA PHE A 203 1.46 -0.89 -19.19
C PHE A 203 1.54 0.62 -18.87
N TYR A 204 2.75 1.16 -18.67
CA TYR A 204 2.94 2.54 -18.23
C TYR A 204 4.11 3.19 -18.96
N ASP A 205 3.99 4.49 -19.24
CA ASP A 205 5.02 5.24 -19.96
C ASP A 205 6.21 5.60 -19.05
N SER A 206 6.00 5.61 -17.72
CA SER A 206 7.05 5.91 -16.76
C SER A 206 6.95 5.15 -15.44
N TYR A 207 8.08 5.07 -14.74
CA TYR A 207 8.14 4.54 -13.37
C TYR A 207 7.22 5.31 -12.40
N ALA A 208 7.15 6.64 -12.52
CA ALA A 208 6.37 7.48 -11.62
C ALA A 208 4.86 7.22 -11.76
N GLU A 209 4.37 7.14 -13.00
CA GLU A 209 2.98 6.80 -13.28
C GLU A 209 2.61 5.40 -12.77
N ARG A 210 3.50 4.43 -12.99
CA ARG A 210 3.35 3.07 -12.48
C ARG A 210 3.23 3.05 -10.95
N LEU A 211 4.09 3.80 -10.26
CA LEU A 211 4.03 3.90 -8.79
C LEU A 211 2.75 4.60 -8.31
N VAL A 212 2.29 5.65 -8.98
CA VAL A 212 1.01 6.32 -8.65
C VAL A 212 -0.17 5.37 -8.85
N ALA A 213 -0.21 4.65 -9.96
CA ALA A 213 -1.26 3.66 -10.23
C ALA A 213 -1.24 2.53 -9.18
N LEU A 214 -0.05 2.06 -8.80
CA LEU A 214 0.14 1.05 -7.78
C LEU A 214 -0.40 1.53 -6.42
N LYS A 215 -0.01 2.72 -5.97
CA LYS A 215 -0.52 3.32 -4.72
C LYS A 215 -2.03 3.41 -4.72
N LYS A 216 -2.62 3.87 -5.83
CA LYS A 216 -4.07 3.96 -5.99
C LYS A 216 -4.73 2.59 -5.82
N ARG A 217 -4.25 1.56 -6.54
CA ARG A 217 -4.81 0.19 -6.47
C ARG A 217 -4.68 -0.44 -5.09
N VAL A 218 -3.52 -0.31 -4.45
CA VAL A 218 -3.29 -0.78 -3.08
C VAL A 218 -4.25 -0.11 -2.10
N ASN A 219 -4.41 1.22 -2.20
CA ASN A 219 -5.34 1.96 -1.36
C ASN A 219 -6.79 1.54 -1.61
N GLU A 220 -7.19 1.25 -2.86
CA GLU A 220 -8.53 0.72 -3.18
C GLU A 220 -8.79 -0.64 -2.51
N VAL A 221 -7.79 -1.52 -2.45
CA VAL A 221 -7.92 -2.83 -1.79
C VAL A 221 -8.09 -2.66 -0.29
N LEU A 222 -7.23 -1.85 0.34
CA LEU A 222 -7.28 -1.62 1.79
C LEU A 222 -8.51 -0.81 2.21
N ALA A 223 -8.96 0.13 1.37
CA ALA A 223 -10.19 0.86 1.62
C ALA A 223 -11.44 -0.04 1.50
N LYS A 224 -11.41 -1.11 0.70
CA LYS A 224 -12.46 -2.13 0.69
C LYS A 224 -12.43 -3.00 1.96
N GLU A 225 -11.26 -3.23 2.54
CA GLU A 225 -11.12 -3.93 3.83
C GLU A 225 -11.72 -3.08 4.96
N GLU A 226 -11.37 -1.80 5.00
CA GLU A 226 -11.97 -0.83 5.92
C GLU A 226 -13.48 -0.71 5.65
N GLY A 227 -13.88 -0.69 4.36
CA GLY A 227 -15.26 -0.65 3.87
C GLY A 227 -16.07 -1.97 3.89
N LEU A 228 -15.54 -3.07 4.44
CA LEU A 228 -16.31 -4.30 4.73
C LEU A 228 -16.57 -4.47 6.24
N ALA A 229 -15.87 -3.69 7.08
CA ALA A 229 -16.31 -3.37 8.43
C ALA A 229 -17.33 -2.20 8.43
N GLU A 230 -17.51 -1.54 7.29
CA GLU A 230 -18.26 -0.30 7.14
C GLU A 230 -19.15 -0.37 5.88
N GLU A 231 -20.44 -0.63 6.03
CA GLU A 231 -21.46 -0.02 5.16
C GLU A 231 -21.45 1.52 5.35
N GLU A 232 -20.28 2.17 5.20
CA GLU A 232 -20.12 3.63 5.24
C GLU A 232 -20.49 4.21 3.88
N GLY A 233 -21.53 5.05 3.89
CA GLY A 233 -21.92 5.84 2.74
C GLY A 233 -20.74 6.65 2.20
N ALA A 234 -20.63 6.74 0.87
CA ALA A 234 -19.54 7.40 0.16
C ALA A 234 -19.14 8.75 0.78
N GLY A 235 -18.05 8.73 1.55
CA GLY A 235 -17.47 9.92 2.17
C GLY A 235 -16.82 10.86 1.15
N ILE A 236 -16.65 12.12 1.56
CA ILE A 236 -16.02 13.16 0.74
C ILE A 236 -14.57 13.28 1.14
N TYR A 237 -13.64 12.96 0.22
CA TYR A 237 -12.21 13.11 0.42
C TYR A 237 -11.65 14.22 -0.48
N MET A 238 -10.86 15.13 0.08
CA MET A 238 -10.18 16.18 -0.70
C MET A 238 -8.74 16.35 -0.27
N SER A 239 -7.82 16.21 -1.23
CA SER A 239 -6.43 16.63 -1.07
C SER A 239 -6.33 18.14 -0.91
N THR A 240 -5.39 18.63 -0.11
CA THR A 240 -5.10 20.07 0.05
C THR A 240 -4.67 20.79 -1.24
N GLN A 241 -4.32 20.04 -2.28
CA GLN A 241 -4.11 20.59 -3.63
C GLN A 241 -5.42 21.03 -4.30
N HIS A 242 -6.57 20.51 -3.84
CA HIS A 242 -7.87 20.83 -4.40
C HIS A 242 -8.16 22.34 -4.31
N PRO A 243 -8.67 22.99 -5.37
CA PRO A 243 -8.85 24.44 -5.41
C PRO A 243 -9.86 24.96 -4.39
N LYS A 244 -10.77 24.10 -3.91
CA LYS A 244 -11.75 24.45 -2.87
C LYS A 244 -11.16 24.55 -1.46
N LEU A 245 -9.97 24.00 -1.21
CA LEU A 245 -9.28 24.18 0.06
C LEU A 245 -8.32 25.34 -0.08
N VAL A 246 -8.50 26.36 0.73
CA VAL A 246 -7.77 27.63 0.65
C VAL A 246 -7.05 27.88 1.97
N THR A 247 -6.10 28.81 1.96
CA THR A 247 -5.23 29.11 3.10
C THR A 247 -5.00 30.61 3.19
N ALA A 248 -5.01 31.14 4.42
CA ALA A 248 -4.67 32.54 4.71
C ALA A 248 -3.30 32.64 5.40
N SER A 249 -3.03 31.70 6.32
CA SER A 249 -1.81 31.66 7.14
C SER A 249 -0.93 30.45 6.81
N GLY A 250 -0.88 30.10 5.52
CA GLY A 250 -0.09 29.00 5.02
C GLY A 250 0.26 29.14 3.53
N ARG A 251 0.96 28.13 3.01
CA ARG A 251 1.37 28.06 1.61
C ARG A 251 1.09 26.68 1.05
N LYS A 252 0.42 26.60 -0.10
CA LYS A 252 0.31 25.36 -0.87
C LYS A 252 1.67 24.99 -1.47
N THR A 253 2.10 23.76 -1.21
CA THR A 253 3.33 23.15 -1.73
C THR A 253 3.01 21.75 -2.25
N LEU A 254 3.97 21.07 -2.89
CA LEU A 254 3.79 19.66 -3.29
C LEU A 254 3.54 18.71 -2.11
N GLN A 255 3.94 19.09 -0.89
CA GLN A 255 3.75 18.28 0.32
C GLN A 255 2.37 18.50 0.97
N GLY A 256 1.66 19.58 0.58
CA GLY A 256 0.40 19.98 1.21
C GLY A 256 0.31 21.48 1.49
N ILE A 257 -0.60 21.90 2.36
CA ILE A 257 -0.65 23.26 2.92
C ILE A 257 0.27 23.30 4.15
N VAL A 258 1.31 24.13 4.10
CA VAL A 258 2.31 24.28 5.17
C VAL A 258 2.10 25.62 5.87
N SER A 259 2.15 25.66 7.20
CA SER A 259 2.08 26.92 7.96
C SER A 259 3.25 27.85 7.64
N ASN A 260 3.05 29.16 7.77
CA ASN A 260 4.03 30.19 7.38
C ASN A 260 4.39 31.16 8.51
N ALA A 261 4.30 30.70 9.76
CA ALA A 261 4.54 31.48 10.97
C ALA A 261 3.61 32.69 11.19
N GLN A 262 2.43 32.70 10.55
CA GLN A 262 1.39 33.71 10.80
C GLN A 262 0.24 33.10 11.60
N HIS A 263 -0.37 33.91 12.48
CA HIS A 263 -1.62 33.54 13.11
C HIS A 263 -2.76 33.55 12.08
N GLY A 264 -3.64 32.56 12.13
CA GLY A 264 -4.89 32.54 11.38
C GLY A 264 -5.23 31.21 10.73
N GLY A 265 -6.15 31.23 9.77
CA GLY A 265 -6.65 30.05 9.09
C GLY A 265 -5.57 29.39 8.23
N LEU A 266 -5.00 28.29 8.71
CA LEU A 266 -4.09 27.46 7.94
C LEU A 266 -4.84 26.81 6.77
N MET A 267 -6.05 26.32 7.01
CA MET A 267 -6.90 25.75 5.97
C MET A 267 -8.37 26.04 6.26
N PHE A 268 -9.10 26.37 5.21
CA PHE A 268 -10.54 26.53 5.23
C PHE A 268 -11.14 26.14 3.86
N GLY A 269 -12.40 25.73 3.84
CA GLY A 269 -13.09 25.08 2.72
C GLY A 269 -13.63 23.69 3.10
N PRO A 270 -14.30 22.95 2.19
CA PRO A 270 -14.34 23.17 0.76
C PRO A 270 -15.59 23.90 0.24
N TYR A 271 -16.49 24.39 1.10
CA TYR A 271 -17.76 25.03 0.68
C TYR A 271 -18.57 24.11 -0.23
N ILE A 272 -18.98 22.97 0.34
CA ILE A 272 -19.70 21.93 -0.39
C ILE A 272 -21.10 21.75 0.16
N HIS A 273 -21.97 21.24 -0.72
CA HIS A 273 -23.25 20.74 -0.31
C HIS A 273 -23.11 19.41 0.43
N VAL A 274 -23.70 19.33 1.61
CA VAL A 274 -23.80 18.11 2.42
C VAL A 274 -25.24 18.03 2.96
N PRO A 275 -25.94 16.89 2.76
CA PRO A 275 -27.28 16.71 3.32
C PRO A 275 -27.32 16.81 4.85
N ALA A 276 -28.52 16.94 5.41
CA ALA A 276 -28.76 16.78 6.83
C ALA A 276 -28.29 15.39 7.29
N GLY A 277 -27.69 15.32 8.49
CA GLY A 277 -27.18 14.07 9.04
C GLY A 277 -26.07 14.27 10.05
N ARG A 278 -25.53 13.15 10.55
CA ARG A 278 -24.39 13.13 11.48
C ARG A 278 -23.13 12.78 10.71
N TYR A 279 -22.03 13.47 11.02
CA TYR A 279 -20.79 13.39 10.26
C TYR A 279 -19.56 13.47 11.16
N LYS A 280 -18.46 12.86 10.69
CA LYS A 280 -17.12 13.06 11.22
C LYS A 280 -16.24 13.72 10.16
N ALA A 281 -15.61 14.84 10.52
CA ALA A 281 -14.61 15.51 9.71
C ALA A 281 -13.21 15.20 10.25
N ARG A 282 -12.33 14.71 9.38
CA ARG A 282 -10.92 14.42 9.68
C ARG A 282 -10.02 15.32 8.87
N ILE A 283 -8.97 15.85 9.51
CA ILE A 283 -7.90 16.59 8.86
C ILE A 283 -6.62 15.76 8.99
N PHE A 284 -6.01 15.41 7.86
CA PHE A 284 -4.78 14.63 7.80
C PHE A 284 -3.58 15.53 7.62
N GLY A 285 -2.49 15.23 8.34
CA GLY A 285 -1.29 16.03 8.28
C GLY A 285 -0.17 15.57 9.20
N GLU A 286 0.75 16.51 9.42
CA GLU A 286 1.92 16.41 10.28
C GLU A 286 1.96 17.64 11.18
N VAL A 287 2.15 17.41 12.48
CA VAL A 287 2.48 18.43 13.47
C VAL A 287 3.95 18.25 13.82
N ARG A 288 4.71 19.33 13.75
CA ARG A 288 6.11 19.40 14.13
C ARG A 288 6.24 20.36 15.31
N MET A 289 7.26 20.12 16.14
CA MET A 289 7.54 20.95 17.30
C MET A 289 8.83 21.71 17.05
N ALA A 290 8.83 23.02 17.26
CA ALA A 290 10.06 23.80 17.27
C ALA A 290 10.96 23.39 18.45
N GLU A 291 12.26 23.69 18.35
CA GLU A 291 13.19 23.43 19.45
C GLU A 291 12.76 24.19 20.71
N GLY A 292 12.60 23.46 21.82
CA GLY A 292 12.13 24.02 23.09
C GLY A 292 10.60 24.19 23.20
N GLN A 293 9.83 23.93 22.15
CA GLN A 293 8.37 23.96 22.21
C GLN A 293 7.84 22.67 22.84
N THR A 294 7.23 22.79 24.02
CA THR A 294 6.64 21.63 24.74
C THR A 294 5.20 21.37 24.33
N GLN A 295 4.52 22.38 23.76
CA GLN A 295 3.11 22.30 23.44
C GLN A 295 2.75 23.18 22.23
N LEU A 296 1.85 22.67 21.39
CA LEU A 296 1.24 23.41 20.30
C LEU A 296 -0.28 23.34 20.42
N THR A 297 -0.94 24.49 20.36
CA THR A 297 -2.41 24.58 20.32
C THR A 297 -2.88 25.00 18.93
N VAL A 298 -3.86 24.27 18.40
CA VAL A 298 -4.58 24.64 17.17
C VAL A 298 -6.08 24.64 17.46
N LEU A 299 -6.83 25.46 16.72
CA LEU A 299 -8.28 25.45 16.76
C LEU A 299 -8.80 24.76 15.50
N SER A 300 -9.63 23.75 15.66
CA SER A 300 -10.33 23.11 14.56
C SER A 300 -11.83 23.26 14.75
N ASP A 301 -12.54 23.58 13.67
CA ASP A 301 -13.98 23.72 13.72
C ASP A 301 -14.62 23.35 12.38
N VAL A 302 -15.93 23.10 12.42
CA VAL A 302 -16.78 22.96 11.23
C VAL A 302 -17.75 24.12 11.24
N ALA A 303 -17.95 24.75 10.09
CA ALA A 303 -18.83 25.88 9.94
C ALA A 303 -19.73 25.75 8.70
N THR A 304 -20.87 26.44 8.76
CA THR A 304 -21.86 26.55 7.70
C THR A 304 -22.33 28.00 7.63
N ASP A 305 -23.13 28.33 6.60
CA ASP A 305 -23.62 29.69 6.39
C ASP A 305 -22.46 30.70 6.37
N ARG A 306 -21.48 30.44 5.50
CA ARG A 306 -20.27 31.25 5.30
C ARG A 306 -19.48 31.54 6.57
N GLY A 307 -19.50 30.61 7.51
CA GLY A 307 -18.77 30.70 8.77
C GLY A 307 -19.56 31.28 9.94
N PHE A 308 -20.83 31.70 9.74
CA PHE A 308 -21.67 32.28 10.79
C PHE A 308 -22.21 31.24 11.77
N LYS A 309 -22.46 30.01 11.31
CA LYS A 309 -22.90 28.90 12.16
C LYS A 309 -21.74 27.94 12.35
N VAL A 310 -21.42 27.60 13.60
CA VAL A 310 -20.31 26.69 13.94
C VAL A 310 -20.86 25.50 14.75
N PRO A 311 -21.31 24.41 14.08
CA PRO A 311 -21.85 23.24 14.78
C PRO A 311 -20.90 22.62 15.80
N VAL A 312 -19.59 22.67 15.55
CA VAL A 312 -18.57 22.09 16.43
C VAL A 312 -17.28 22.89 16.35
N SER A 313 -16.60 23.05 17.48
CA SER A 313 -15.27 23.65 17.57
C SER A 313 -14.48 23.04 18.72
N ARG A 314 -13.18 22.85 18.52
CA ARG A 314 -12.29 22.24 19.52
C ARG A 314 -10.88 22.83 19.43
N TYR A 315 -10.37 23.23 20.58
CA TYR A 315 -8.93 23.43 20.76
C TYR A 315 -8.24 22.07 20.92
N LEU A 316 -7.27 21.82 20.06
CA LEU A 316 -6.43 20.63 20.08
C LEU A 316 -5.06 21.02 20.60
N VAL A 317 -4.56 20.23 21.54
CA VAL A 317 -3.29 20.45 22.21
C VAL A 317 -2.38 19.27 21.90
N PHE A 318 -1.21 19.56 21.33
CA PHE A 318 -0.20 18.57 21.00
C PHE A 318 1.02 18.76 21.88
N ASP A 319 1.41 17.72 22.60
CA ASP A 319 2.60 17.72 23.48
C ASP A 319 3.83 17.10 22.77
N GLY A 320 3.78 16.97 21.44
CA GLY A 320 4.83 16.34 20.66
C GLY A 320 4.50 16.23 19.16
N PRO A 321 5.48 15.82 18.34
CA PRO A 321 5.27 15.64 16.90
C PRO A 321 4.25 14.53 16.63
N ARG A 322 3.42 14.72 15.61
CA ARG A 322 2.34 13.79 15.22
C ARG A 322 2.22 13.68 13.71
N ARG A 323 1.90 12.49 13.20
CA ARG A 323 1.62 12.23 11.79
C ARG A 323 0.32 11.42 11.65
N GLY A 324 -0.49 11.73 10.65
CA GLY A 324 -1.79 11.08 10.42
C GLY A 324 -2.95 12.04 10.68
N ILE A 325 -3.91 11.65 11.52
CA ILE A 325 -5.05 12.52 11.86
C ILE A 325 -4.58 13.62 12.82
N VAL A 326 -4.62 14.87 12.35
CA VAL A 326 -4.33 16.08 13.13
C VAL A 326 -5.57 16.52 13.90
N SER A 327 -6.73 16.51 13.26
CA SER A 327 -8.02 16.87 13.87
C SER A 327 -9.10 15.87 13.48
N GLU A 328 -9.99 15.56 14.42
CA GLU A 328 -11.23 14.83 14.19
C GLU A 328 -12.36 15.53 14.95
N LEU A 329 -13.44 15.84 14.24
CA LEU A 329 -14.63 16.52 14.76
C LEU A 329 -15.89 15.73 14.38
N ARG A 330 -16.72 15.40 15.37
CA ARG A 330 -18.02 14.74 15.21
C ARG A 330 -19.14 15.77 15.37
N PHE A 331 -20.02 15.90 14.38
CA PHE A 331 -21.05 16.94 14.36
C PHE A 331 -22.34 16.46 13.70
N GLU A 332 -23.40 17.23 13.92
CA GLU A 332 -24.70 17.03 13.29
C GLU A 332 -25.07 18.26 12.47
N LEU A 333 -25.63 18.01 11.30
CA LEU A 333 -26.26 18.98 10.43
C LEU A 333 -27.78 18.74 10.50
N PRO A 334 -28.55 19.63 11.15
CA PRO A 334 -30.00 19.44 11.32
C PRO A 334 -30.77 19.63 10.00
N GLU A 335 -30.14 20.25 9.00
CA GLU A 335 -30.69 20.55 7.69
C GLU A 335 -29.60 20.39 6.62
N ASP A 336 -30.01 20.30 5.35
CA ASP A 336 -29.09 20.31 4.21
C ASP A 336 -28.33 21.65 4.19
N VAL A 337 -27.01 21.60 4.02
CA VAL A 337 -26.17 22.80 3.95
C VAL A 337 -25.45 22.85 2.62
N HIS A 338 -25.31 24.03 2.02
CA HIS A 338 -24.71 24.20 0.68
C HIS A 338 -23.25 24.66 0.70
N ASP A 339 -22.72 24.99 1.87
CA ASP A 339 -21.45 25.66 2.05
C ASP A 339 -20.66 25.15 3.26
N LEU A 340 -20.74 23.84 3.53
CA LEU A 340 -19.98 23.22 4.61
C LEU A 340 -18.49 23.53 4.48
N GLU A 341 -17.91 24.04 5.56
CA GLU A 341 -16.53 24.47 5.70
C GLU A 341 -15.89 23.74 6.89
N VAL A 342 -14.70 23.18 6.69
CA VAL A 342 -13.86 22.62 7.73
C VAL A 342 -12.65 23.53 7.87
N ARG A 343 -12.38 23.99 9.10
CA ARG A 343 -11.32 24.98 9.37
C ARG A 343 -10.27 24.43 10.32
N LEU A 344 -9.03 24.83 10.09
CA LEU A 344 -7.93 24.70 11.03
C LEU A 344 -7.22 26.04 11.15
N THR A 345 -7.23 26.61 12.35
CA THR A 345 -6.57 27.86 12.72
C THR A 345 -5.34 27.55 13.56
N VAL A 346 -4.23 28.20 13.24
CA VAL A 346 -2.94 28.00 13.91
C VAL A 346 -2.38 29.32 14.45
N GLY A 347 -1.57 29.21 15.51
CA GLY A 347 -0.77 30.33 16.01
C GLY A 347 0.52 30.56 15.20
N PRO A 348 1.25 31.66 15.46
CA PRO A 348 2.47 32.00 14.73
C PRO A 348 3.62 31.00 14.95
N GLU A 349 3.62 30.29 16.08
CA GLU A 349 4.64 29.28 16.41
C GLU A 349 4.31 27.88 15.88
N ALA A 350 3.28 27.74 15.04
CA ALA A 350 2.85 26.45 14.56
C ALA A 350 3.67 25.98 13.35
N ASP A 351 4.26 24.79 13.42
CA ASP A 351 4.79 24.06 12.28
C ASP A 351 3.85 22.87 11.96
N VAL A 352 2.93 23.09 11.02
CA VAL A 352 1.89 22.13 10.66
C VAL A 352 1.84 22.00 9.14
N VAL A 353 1.80 20.75 8.66
CA VAL A 353 1.61 20.40 7.25
C VAL A 353 0.30 19.65 7.11
N LEU A 354 -0.63 20.16 6.31
CA LEU A 354 -1.92 19.50 6.04
C LEU A 354 -1.90 18.85 4.67
N HIS A 355 -2.38 17.62 4.59
CA HIS A 355 -2.30 16.79 3.40
C HIS A 355 -3.68 16.65 2.74
N ALA A 356 -4.73 16.40 3.54
CA ALA A 356 -6.09 16.20 3.05
C ALA A 356 -7.13 16.45 4.15
N ILE A 357 -8.40 16.52 3.74
CA ILE A 357 -9.57 16.38 4.62
C ILE A 357 -10.43 15.21 4.16
N GLN A 358 -11.22 14.67 5.09
CA GLN A 358 -12.23 13.67 4.83
C GLN A 358 -13.48 14.00 5.65
N ILE A 359 -14.66 13.92 5.04
CA ILE A 359 -15.95 14.09 5.70
C ILE A 359 -16.73 12.80 5.46
N LEU A 360 -17.08 12.10 6.54
CA LEU A 360 -17.74 10.81 6.51
C LEU A 360 -19.08 10.91 7.24
N PRO A 361 -20.15 10.26 6.77
CA PRO A 361 -21.31 10.01 7.61
C PRO A 361 -20.90 9.28 8.90
N LEU A 362 -21.46 9.67 10.04
CA LEU A 362 -21.36 8.89 11.28
C LEU A 362 -22.40 7.78 11.25
N LEU A 363 -21.94 6.54 11.39
CA LEU A 363 -22.81 5.38 11.56
C LEU A 363 -23.03 5.09 13.04
N GLY A 364 -24.27 4.80 13.42
CA GLY A 364 -24.64 4.40 14.78
C GLY A 364 -24.61 5.53 15.82
N ASP A 365 -24.27 5.18 17.06
CA ASP A 365 -24.47 6.02 18.25
C ASP A 365 -23.18 6.72 18.72
N GLU A 366 -22.21 6.95 17.83
CA GLU A 366 -20.99 7.70 18.17
C GLU A 366 -21.32 9.09 18.75
N ALA A 367 -20.83 9.39 19.95
CA ALA A 367 -21.10 10.66 20.62
C ALA A 367 -20.63 11.86 19.78
N LEU A 368 -21.49 12.87 19.65
CA LEU A 368 -21.12 14.13 19.00
C LEU A 368 -20.16 14.92 19.89
N ASP A 369 -19.27 15.68 19.26
CA ASP A 369 -18.46 16.65 19.98
C ASP A 369 -19.32 17.85 20.40
N PRO A 370 -19.04 18.49 21.54
CA PRO A 370 -19.85 19.60 22.02
C PRO A 370 -19.77 20.79 21.06
N ALA A 371 -20.90 21.48 20.90
CA ALA A 371 -20.93 22.78 20.25
C ALA A 371 -20.02 23.77 21.02
N PRO A 372 -19.41 24.76 20.35
CA PRO A 372 -18.66 25.80 21.03
C PRO A 372 -19.51 26.48 22.10
N GLU A 373 -18.95 26.72 23.28
CA GLU A 373 -19.59 27.60 24.24
C GLU A 373 -19.74 29.00 23.61
N PRO A 374 -20.92 29.64 23.72
CA PRO A 374 -21.09 31.00 23.24
C PRO A 374 -20.02 31.87 23.91
N ALA A 375 -19.27 32.62 23.10
CA ALA A 375 -18.25 33.52 23.61
C ALA A 375 -18.90 34.42 24.67
N LEU A 376 -18.36 34.40 25.89
CA LEU A 376 -18.79 35.25 27.01
C LEU A 376 -18.63 36.73 26.60
N GLY A 377 -19.62 37.29 25.90
CA GLY A 377 -19.52 38.63 25.33
C GLY A 377 -20.56 39.02 24.28
N GLU A 378 -21.27 38.07 23.64
CA GLU A 378 -22.38 38.43 22.76
C GLU A 378 -23.66 38.67 23.57
N VAL A 379 -23.77 39.90 24.09
CA VAL A 379 -25.02 40.46 24.61
C VAL A 379 -26.02 40.51 23.45
N SER A 380 -27.10 39.76 23.58
CA SER A 380 -28.23 39.76 22.64
C SER A 380 -28.66 41.18 22.30
N PRO A 381 -28.81 41.56 21.02
CA PRO A 381 -29.51 42.80 20.69
C PRO A 381 -30.97 42.65 21.10
N ALA A 382 -31.46 43.64 21.84
CA ALA A 382 -32.84 43.73 22.34
C ALA A 382 -33.85 44.02 21.22
#